data_AF-A0A7V9LFM4-F1
#
_entry.id   AF-A0A7V9LFM4-F1
#
_cell.length_a   1.000
_cell.length_b   1.000
_cell.length_c   1.000
_cell.angle_alpha   90.00
_cell.angle_beta   90.00
_cell.angle_gamma   90.00
#
_symmetry.space_group_name_H-M   'P 1'
#
loop_
_entity.id
_entity.type
_entity.pdbx_description
1 polymer ?
#
loop_
_entity_poly.entity_id
_entity_poly.type
_entity_poly.pdbx_seq_one_letter_code
_entity_poly.pdbx_strand_id
1 'polypeptide(L)'
;MAVVVAFGDEFGSAIGYHAERSLQIESVAATPLELAYLDDVSAGARFGSGSFNYVGPGSEVARAVTVAALIFLYGLVLLAGWRARAISHLRLATALLATIAILSPVLSPQFLFWLLPLSAAAFGLGAANWVLVAAFAATQLMLQQYSRVVVDFDAEFVWRLAGRNALLLAYLGLVVWPVLKEGLPAPAGGPVST
;
A
#
# COMPACT_ATOMS: atom_id res chain seq x y z
N MET A 1 -30.22 -16.02 -6.57
CA MET A 1 -29.10 -16.98 -6.43
C MET A 1 -28.69 -17.66 -7.75
N ALA A 2 -28.97 -17.08 -8.93
CA ALA A 2 -28.49 -17.62 -10.21
C ALA A 2 -27.20 -16.96 -10.72
N VAL A 3 -26.85 -15.77 -10.20
CA VAL A 3 -25.64 -15.04 -10.60
C VAL A 3 -24.37 -15.73 -10.12
N VAL A 4 -24.36 -16.39 -8.95
CA VAL A 4 -23.14 -17.02 -8.38
C VAL A 4 -22.67 -18.25 -9.19
N VAL A 5 -23.58 -18.92 -9.92
CA VAL A 5 -23.24 -20.15 -10.66
C VAL A 5 -22.51 -19.86 -11.98
N ALA A 6 -22.65 -18.65 -12.55
CA ALA A 6 -21.94 -18.27 -13.78
C ALA A 6 -20.51 -17.75 -13.53
N PHE A 7 -20.17 -17.33 -12.30
CA PHE A 7 -18.88 -16.74 -11.93
C PHE A 7 -17.93 -17.74 -11.22
N GLY A 8 -18.33 -19.00 -11.09
CA GLY A 8 -17.60 -20.00 -10.30
C GLY A 8 -16.13 -20.15 -10.71
N ASP A 9 -15.85 -20.07 -12.01
CA ASP A 9 -14.49 -20.25 -12.54
C ASP A 9 -13.73 -18.92 -12.66
N GLU A 10 -14.38 -17.83 -13.07
CA GLU A 10 -13.71 -16.54 -13.27
C GLU A 10 -13.33 -15.87 -11.94
N PHE A 11 -14.18 -15.95 -10.92
CA PHE A 11 -13.89 -15.38 -9.61
C PHE A 11 -12.77 -16.16 -8.90
N GLY A 12 -12.82 -17.49 -8.96
CA GLY A 12 -11.74 -18.35 -8.47
C GLY A 12 -10.42 -18.08 -9.20
N SER A 13 -10.48 -17.93 -10.52
CA SER A 13 -9.33 -17.55 -11.36
C SER A 13 -8.77 -16.18 -10.99
N ALA A 14 -9.62 -15.18 -10.72
CA ALA A 14 -9.17 -13.85 -10.31
C ALA A 14 -8.50 -13.87 -8.92
N ILE A 15 -9.05 -14.63 -7.96
CA ILE A 15 -8.42 -14.82 -6.65
C ILE A 15 -7.08 -15.56 -6.81
N GLY A 16 -7.04 -16.64 -7.59
CA GLY A 16 -5.81 -17.40 -7.86
C GLY A 16 -4.74 -16.51 -8.49
N TYR A 17 -5.12 -15.75 -9.52
CA TYR A 17 -4.25 -14.78 -10.18
C TYR A 17 -3.62 -13.82 -9.17
N HIS A 18 -4.42 -13.24 -8.27
CA HIS A 18 -3.91 -12.30 -7.26
C HIS A 18 -3.11 -12.97 -6.13
N ALA A 19 -3.44 -14.22 -5.76
CA ALA A 19 -2.69 -15.00 -4.78
C ALA A 19 -1.30 -15.42 -5.27
N GLU A 20 -1.17 -15.63 -6.59
CA GLU A 20 0.08 -16.01 -7.25
C GLU A 20 0.92 -14.80 -7.69
N ARG A 21 0.43 -13.56 -7.51
CA ARG A 21 1.21 -12.37 -7.85
C ARG A 21 2.51 -12.33 -7.05
N SER A 22 3.61 -12.16 -7.78
CA SER A 22 4.92 -11.86 -7.22
C SER A 22 4.95 -10.46 -6.61
N LEU A 23 6.01 -10.19 -5.83
CA LEU A 23 6.25 -8.87 -5.26
C LEU A 23 6.58 -7.87 -6.38
N GLN A 24 5.72 -6.88 -6.57
CA GLN A 24 5.92 -5.85 -7.57
C GLN A 24 7.02 -4.88 -7.10
N ILE A 25 7.92 -4.45 -8.00
CA ILE A 25 9.00 -3.50 -7.61
C ILE A 25 8.41 -2.21 -7.04
N GLU A 26 7.25 -1.77 -7.53
CA GLU A 26 6.61 -0.56 -7.04
C GLU A 26 5.99 -0.67 -5.64
N SER A 27 5.93 -1.86 -5.06
CA SER A 27 5.34 -2.10 -3.75
C SER A 27 6.23 -1.56 -2.63
N VAL A 28 5.63 -1.17 -1.51
CA VAL A 28 6.38 -0.68 -0.33
C VAL A 28 7.32 -1.75 0.21
N ALA A 29 6.93 -3.03 0.12
CA ALA A 29 7.72 -4.14 0.62
C ALA A 29 8.92 -4.52 -0.26
N ALA A 30 8.96 -4.12 -1.54
CA ALA A 30 10.13 -4.30 -2.39
C ALA A 30 11.26 -3.31 -2.05
N THR A 31 10.91 -2.09 -1.61
CA THR A 31 11.88 -1.00 -1.39
C THR A 31 13.08 -1.36 -0.51
N PRO A 32 12.93 -2.04 0.66
CA PRO A 32 14.10 -2.42 1.45
C PRO A 32 15.02 -3.40 0.73
N LEU A 33 14.47 -4.29 -0.11
CA LEU A 33 15.25 -5.22 -0.92
C LEU A 33 15.97 -4.49 -2.05
N GLU A 34 15.28 -3.61 -2.77
CA GLU A 34 15.88 -2.80 -3.83
C GLU A 34 17.03 -1.93 -3.30
N LEU A 35 16.88 -1.34 -2.12
CA LEU A 35 17.96 -0.58 -1.46
C LEU A 35 19.13 -1.47 -1.02
N ALA A 36 18.86 -2.70 -0.58
CA ALA A 36 19.89 -3.63 -0.13
C ALA A 36 20.71 -4.24 -1.28
N TYR A 37 20.11 -4.35 -2.48
CA TYR A 37 20.72 -4.91 -3.68
C TYR A 37 20.91 -3.88 -4.79
N LEU A 38 21.09 -2.61 -4.40
CA LEU A 38 21.48 -1.53 -5.33
C LEU A 38 22.73 -1.95 -6.12
N ASP A 39 22.65 -1.86 -7.44
CA ASP A 39 23.71 -2.23 -8.38
C ASP A 39 24.19 -3.70 -8.28
N ASP A 40 23.42 -4.60 -7.64
CA ASP A 40 23.73 -6.02 -7.54
C ASP A 40 23.01 -6.84 -8.63
N VAL A 41 23.78 -7.56 -9.44
CA VAL A 41 23.28 -8.39 -10.55
C VAL A 41 22.50 -9.64 -10.11
N SER A 42 22.53 -9.99 -8.82
CA SER A 42 21.77 -11.11 -8.26
C SER A 42 20.29 -10.77 -7.99
N ALA A 43 19.93 -9.49 -8.05
CA ALA A 43 18.57 -9.00 -7.99
C ALA A 43 18.21 -8.24 -9.27
N GLY A 44 16.94 -8.24 -9.64
CA GLY A 44 16.47 -7.47 -10.79
C GLY A 44 14.97 -7.38 -10.91
N ALA A 45 14.52 -6.59 -11.87
CA ALA A 45 13.13 -6.50 -12.27
C ALA A 45 12.84 -7.48 -13.41
N ARG A 46 11.79 -8.30 -13.29
CA ARG A 46 11.29 -9.15 -14.38
C ARG A 46 9.84 -8.83 -14.69
N PHE A 47 9.57 -8.57 -15.97
CA PHE A 47 8.21 -8.35 -16.43
C PHE A 47 7.39 -9.64 -16.35
N GLY A 48 6.22 -9.57 -15.71
CA GLY A 48 5.30 -10.69 -15.53
C GLY A 48 3.98 -10.23 -14.92
N SER A 49 2.88 -10.89 -15.30
CA SER A 49 1.52 -10.55 -14.81
C SER A 49 1.18 -9.05 -14.96
N GLY A 50 1.58 -8.47 -16.10
CA GLY A 50 1.28 -7.08 -16.46
C GLY A 50 2.10 -5.99 -15.74
N SER A 51 3.18 -6.33 -15.03
CA SER A 51 4.03 -5.37 -14.30
C SER A 51 5.46 -5.88 -14.13
N PHE A 52 6.36 -5.04 -13.64
CA PHE A 52 7.69 -5.48 -13.20
C PHE A 52 7.65 -6.02 -11.77
N ASN A 53 8.18 -7.22 -11.60
CA ASN A 53 8.26 -7.89 -10.31
C ASN A 53 9.71 -7.99 -9.86
N TYR A 54 9.93 -7.80 -8.56
CA TYR A 54 11.23 -8.00 -7.95
C TYR A 54 11.58 -9.50 -7.97
N VAL A 55 12.73 -9.82 -8.55
CA VAL A 55 13.30 -11.17 -8.58
C VAL A 55 14.67 -11.09 -7.92
N GLY A 56 14.81 -11.71 -6.77
CA GLY A 56 16.05 -11.70 -6.00
C GLY A 56 15.83 -12.29 -4.61
N PRO A 57 16.89 -12.37 -3.79
CA PRO A 57 16.79 -12.90 -2.44
C PRO A 57 15.75 -12.12 -1.61
N GLY A 58 14.98 -12.85 -0.78
CA GLY A 58 14.03 -12.26 0.16
C GLY A 58 12.67 -11.86 -0.43
N SER A 59 12.45 -11.99 -1.75
CA SER A 59 11.19 -11.59 -2.41
C SER A 59 9.93 -12.25 -1.80
N GLU A 60 9.95 -13.57 -1.62
CA GLU A 60 8.82 -14.32 -1.04
C GLU A 60 8.60 -13.99 0.43
N VAL A 61 9.68 -13.75 1.18
CA VAL A 61 9.59 -13.35 2.59
C VAL A 61 8.96 -11.96 2.70
N ALA A 62 9.44 -10.99 1.92
CA ALA A 62 8.88 -9.64 1.90
C ALA A 62 7.41 -9.64 1.44
N ARG A 63 7.06 -10.47 0.45
CA ARG A 63 5.67 -10.71 0.03
C ARG A 63 4.81 -11.25 1.18
N ALA A 64 5.27 -12.27 1.88
CA ALA A 64 4.54 -12.85 3.00
C ALA A 64 4.37 -11.83 4.15
N VAL A 65 5.43 -11.08 4.47
CA VAL A 65 5.41 -10.04 5.50
C VAL A 65 4.43 -8.92 5.16
N THR A 66 4.41 -8.42 3.92
CA THR A 66 3.49 -7.34 3.54
C THR A 66 2.04 -7.81 3.54
N VAL A 67 1.77 -9.04 3.13
CA VAL A 67 0.41 -9.63 3.20
C VAL A 67 -0.02 -9.80 4.66
N ALA A 68 0.86 -10.28 5.54
CA ALA A 68 0.58 -10.39 6.96
C ALA A 68 0.33 -9.01 7.60
N ALA A 69 1.15 -8.01 7.26
CA ALA A 69 0.98 -6.63 7.72
C ALA A 69 -0.34 -6.02 7.21
N LEU A 70 -0.72 -6.26 5.95
CA LEU A 70 -1.99 -5.86 5.37
C LEU A 70 -3.15 -6.46 6.15
N ILE A 71 -3.17 -7.77 6.36
CA ILE A 71 -4.25 -8.47 7.08
C ILE A 71 -4.36 -7.94 8.51
N PHE A 72 -3.22 -7.83 9.20
CA PHE A 72 -3.16 -7.34 10.56
C PHE A 72 -3.68 -5.90 10.68
N LEU A 73 -3.15 -4.98 9.88
CA LEU A 73 -3.53 -3.57 9.95
C LEU A 73 -4.97 -3.36 9.51
N TYR A 74 -5.42 -4.06 8.46
CA TYR A 74 -6.81 -4.01 8.00
C TYR A 74 -7.76 -4.45 9.11
N GLY A 75 -7.48 -5.59 9.75
CA GLY A 75 -8.26 -6.09 10.88
C GLY A 75 -8.26 -5.11 12.06
N LEU A 76 -7.13 -4.50 12.37
CA LEU A 76 -7.00 -3.51 13.45
C LEU A 76 -7.82 -2.24 13.15
N VAL A 77 -7.73 -1.71 11.94
CA VAL A 77 -8.51 -0.53 11.49
C VAL A 77 -10.00 -0.83 11.49
N LEU A 78 -10.40 -2.02 11.01
CA LEU A 78 -11.80 -2.45 11.02
C LEU A 78 -12.33 -2.57 12.45
N LEU A 79 -11.57 -3.20 13.35
CA LEU A 79 -11.93 -3.36 14.75
C LEU A 79 -12.04 -2.02 15.48
N ALA A 80 -11.09 -1.11 15.24
CA ALA A 80 -11.14 0.24 15.79
C ALA A 80 -12.35 1.01 15.25
N GLY A 81 -12.59 0.97 13.94
CA GLY A 81 -13.75 1.57 13.30
C GLY A 81 -15.08 1.04 13.85
N TRP A 82 -15.16 -0.26 14.13
CA TRP A 82 -16.35 -0.89 14.73
C TRP A 82 -16.61 -0.42 16.17
N ARG A 83 -15.56 -0.10 16.93
CA ARG A 83 -15.66 0.38 18.32
C ARG A 83 -15.81 1.89 18.42
N ALA A 84 -15.36 2.63 17.41
CA ALA A 84 -15.47 4.08 17.38
C ALA A 84 -16.94 4.51 17.31
N ARG A 85 -17.32 5.47 18.15
CA ARG A 85 -18.72 5.94 18.23
C ARG A 85 -19.02 7.11 17.29
N ALA A 86 -18.00 7.85 16.85
CA ALA A 86 -18.17 9.11 16.12
C ALA A 86 -17.36 9.18 14.83
N ILE A 87 -16.86 8.05 14.32
CA ILE A 87 -16.06 8.05 13.11
C ILE A 87 -16.94 8.05 11.87
N SER A 88 -16.63 8.96 10.94
CA SER A 88 -17.27 8.97 9.64
C SER A 88 -16.95 7.69 8.86
N HIS A 89 -17.97 7.09 8.23
CA HIS A 89 -17.80 5.94 7.34
C HIS A 89 -16.80 6.23 6.21
N LEU A 90 -16.73 7.47 5.72
CA LEU A 90 -15.77 7.86 4.69
C LEU A 90 -14.32 7.81 5.21
N ARG A 91 -14.07 8.22 6.46
CA ARG A 91 -12.73 8.13 7.07
C ARG A 91 -12.31 6.68 7.25
N LEU A 92 -13.22 5.83 7.75
CA LEU A 92 -12.97 4.41 7.88
C LEU A 92 -12.70 3.75 6.52
N ALA A 93 -13.55 4.01 5.52
CA ALA A 93 -13.38 3.48 4.17
C ALA A 93 -12.06 3.93 3.53
N THR A 94 -11.69 5.20 3.71
CA THR A 94 -10.40 5.74 3.23
C THR A 94 -9.22 5.03 3.88
N ALA A 95 -9.25 4.82 5.20
CA ALA A 95 -8.17 4.15 5.93
C ALA A 95 -8.04 2.67 5.53
N LEU A 96 -9.16 1.96 5.36
CA LEU A 96 -9.18 0.58 4.89
C LEU A 96 -8.65 0.48 3.45
N LEU A 97 -9.10 1.36 2.54
CA LEU A 97 -8.62 1.39 1.16
C LEU A 97 -7.13 1.74 1.09
N ALA A 98 -6.67 2.71 1.88
CA ALA A 98 -5.25 3.07 1.95
C ALA A 98 -4.41 1.90 2.44
N THR A 99 -4.89 1.16 3.45
CA THR A 99 -4.22 -0.04 3.97
C THR A 99 -4.06 -1.10 2.89
N ILE A 100 -5.14 -1.39 2.14
CA ILE A 100 -5.09 -2.35 1.02
C ILE A 100 -4.13 -1.87 -0.06
N ALA A 101 -4.27 -0.62 -0.52
CA ALA A 101 -3.50 -0.08 -1.63
C ALA A 101 -1.99 -0.04 -1.36
N ILE A 102 -1.60 0.33 -0.14
CA ILE A 102 -0.21 0.64 0.21
C ILE A 102 0.56 -0.60 0.69
N LEU A 103 -0.11 -1.52 1.39
CA LEU A 103 0.51 -2.75 1.89
C LEU A 103 0.32 -3.96 0.97
N SER A 104 -0.40 -3.79 -0.14
CA SER A 104 -0.51 -4.84 -1.16
C SER A 104 0.87 -5.15 -1.76
N PRO A 105 1.17 -6.43 -2.06
CA PRO A 105 2.39 -6.81 -2.78
C PRO A 105 2.42 -6.27 -4.22
N VAL A 106 1.30 -5.72 -4.68
CA VAL A 106 1.11 -5.10 -6.00
C VAL A 106 0.61 -3.68 -5.76
N LEU A 107 1.32 -2.69 -6.30
CA LEU A 107 0.98 -1.28 -6.13
C LEU A 107 0.90 -0.62 -7.50
N SER A 108 -0.32 -0.49 -8.00
CA SER A 108 -0.59 0.21 -9.25
C SER A 108 -0.86 1.70 -9.00
N PRO A 109 -0.38 2.60 -9.89
CA PRO A 109 -0.73 4.02 -9.88
C PRO A 109 -2.24 4.30 -9.80
N GLN A 110 -3.07 3.40 -10.35
CA GLN A 110 -4.53 3.52 -10.34
C GLN A 110 -5.12 3.57 -8.92
N PHE A 111 -4.46 2.99 -7.92
CA PHE A 111 -4.94 3.02 -6.54
C PHE A 111 -4.91 4.43 -5.95
N LEU A 112 -3.95 5.25 -6.36
CA LEU A 112 -3.86 6.64 -5.91
C LEU A 112 -5.00 7.49 -6.48
N PHE A 113 -5.44 7.21 -7.72
CA PHE A 113 -6.62 7.85 -8.30
C PHE A 113 -7.90 7.56 -7.52
N TRP A 114 -8.03 6.37 -6.94
CA TRP A 114 -9.17 6.04 -6.08
C TRP A 114 -9.08 6.75 -4.72
N LEU A 115 -7.87 6.85 -4.16
CA LEU A 115 -7.64 7.48 -2.87
C LEU A 115 -7.83 9.00 -2.89
N LEU A 116 -7.44 9.70 -3.96
CA LEU A 116 -7.50 11.16 -4.06
C LEU A 116 -8.89 11.75 -3.72
N PRO A 117 -9.97 11.42 -4.45
CA PRO A 117 -11.28 11.99 -4.18
C PRO A 117 -11.85 11.53 -2.84
N LEU A 118 -11.59 10.27 -2.46
CA LEU A 118 -12.11 9.71 -1.22
C LEU A 118 -11.46 10.36 0.00
N SER A 119 -10.14 10.56 -0.05
CA SER A 119 -9.37 11.22 0.99
C SER A 119 -9.72 12.69 1.12
N ALA A 120 -9.92 13.40 0.00
CA ALA A 120 -10.39 14.78 0.02
C ALA A 120 -11.77 14.90 0.69
N ALA A 121 -12.69 13.98 0.39
CA ALA A 121 -14.02 13.97 1.01
C ALA A 121 -13.97 13.59 2.50
N ALA A 122 -13.09 12.67 2.91
CA ALA A 122 -13.01 12.17 4.28
C ALA A 122 -12.22 13.06 5.25
N PHE A 123 -11.14 13.70 4.76
CA PHE A 123 -10.17 14.43 5.56
C PHE A 123 -10.01 15.91 5.16
N GLY A 124 -10.72 16.37 4.12
CA GLY A 124 -10.57 17.73 3.58
C GLY A 124 -9.19 17.96 2.93
N LEU A 125 -8.91 19.16 2.44
CA LEU A 125 -7.64 19.47 1.73
C LEU A 125 -6.44 19.72 2.67
N GLY A 126 -6.36 18.97 3.77
CA GLY A 126 -5.31 19.08 4.78
C GLY A 126 -4.02 18.33 4.42
N ALA A 127 -3.13 18.19 5.41
CA ALA A 127 -1.79 17.60 5.23
C ALA A 127 -1.82 16.20 4.58
N ALA A 128 -2.77 15.32 4.95
CA ALA A 128 -2.90 14.00 4.35
C ALA A 128 -3.08 14.06 2.83
N ASN A 129 -3.91 14.97 2.33
CA ASN A 129 -4.14 15.12 0.90
C ASN A 129 -2.94 15.74 0.17
N TRP A 130 -2.22 16.67 0.80
CA TRP A 130 -0.98 17.18 0.21
C TRP A 130 0.11 16.11 0.11
N VAL A 131 0.24 15.25 1.13
CA VAL A 131 1.16 14.10 1.07
C VAL A 131 0.74 13.12 -0.03
N LEU A 132 -0.57 12.85 -0.17
CA LEU A 132 -1.07 11.98 -1.24
C LEU A 132 -0.83 12.57 -2.64
N VAL A 133 -1.03 13.88 -2.82
CA VAL A 133 -0.72 14.58 -4.08
C VAL A 133 0.77 14.53 -4.38
N ALA A 134 1.63 14.72 -3.39
CA ALA A 134 3.07 14.57 -3.55
C ALA A 134 3.45 13.13 -3.95
N ALA A 135 2.86 12.12 -3.32
CA ALA A 135 3.07 10.72 -3.67
C ALA A 135 2.60 10.44 -5.11
N PHE A 136 1.44 10.98 -5.51
CA PHE A 136 0.91 10.87 -6.86
C PHE A 136 1.84 11.53 -7.89
N ALA A 137 2.32 12.74 -7.63
CA ALA A 137 3.28 13.42 -8.50
C ALA A 137 4.59 12.64 -8.63
N ALA A 138 5.12 12.11 -7.52
CA ALA A 138 6.30 11.25 -7.54
C ALA A 138 6.07 9.97 -8.36
N THR A 139 4.88 9.36 -8.27
CA THR A 139 4.48 8.23 -9.13
C THR A 139 4.48 8.63 -10.60
N GLN A 140 3.91 9.78 -10.97
CA GLN A 140 3.89 10.24 -12.37
C GLN A 140 5.30 10.49 -12.91
N LEU A 141 6.18 11.12 -12.12
CA LEU A 141 7.57 11.35 -12.51
C LEU A 141 8.34 10.03 -12.70
N MET A 142 8.10 9.05 -11.83
CA MET A 142 8.71 7.71 -11.97
C MET A 142 8.21 6.98 -13.23
N LEU A 143 6.91 7.07 -13.54
CA LEU A 143 6.34 6.44 -14.73
C LEU A 143 6.95 6.96 -16.05
N GLN A 144 7.44 8.20 -16.08
CA GLN A 144 8.17 8.73 -17.25
C GLN A 144 9.49 8.01 -17.51
N GLN A 145 10.06 7.36 -16.49
CA GLN A 145 11.32 6.61 -16.55
C GLN A 145 11.10 5.09 -16.56
N TYR A 146 9.86 4.62 -16.58
CA TYR A 146 9.52 3.21 -16.40
C TYR A 146 10.14 2.27 -17.44
N SER A 147 10.44 2.78 -18.64
CA SER A 147 11.14 2.01 -19.68
C SER A 147 12.60 1.68 -19.33
N ARG A 148 13.20 2.39 -18.37
CA ARG A 148 14.59 2.18 -17.92
C ARG A 148 14.73 1.06 -16.88
N VAL A 149 13.63 0.66 -16.26
CA VAL A 149 13.54 -0.42 -15.25
C VAL A 149 14.06 -1.77 -15.79
N VAL A 150 13.99 -1.98 -17.11
CA VAL A 150 14.46 -3.21 -17.78
C VAL A 150 15.98 -3.33 -17.74
N VAL A 151 16.69 -2.21 -17.54
CA VAL A 151 18.13 -2.12 -17.82
C VAL A 151 18.94 -2.37 -16.56
N ASP A 152 18.66 -1.73 -15.42
CA ASP A 152 19.34 -1.93 -14.13
C ASP A 152 18.45 -1.43 -12.96
N PHE A 153 18.65 -1.92 -11.72
CA PHE A 153 18.14 -1.24 -10.51
C PHE A 153 18.96 0.03 -10.25
N ASP A 154 18.89 0.97 -11.19
CA ASP A 154 19.68 2.19 -11.12
C ASP A 154 19.33 2.99 -9.85
N ALA A 155 20.36 3.53 -9.21
CA ALA A 155 20.20 4.22 -7.94
C ALA A 155 19.19 5.39 -8.02
N GLU A 156 19.12 6.12 -9.13
CA GLU A 156 18.18 7.24 -9.30
C GLU A 156 16.73 6.74 -9.23
N PHE A 157 16.40 5.67 -9.95
CA PHE A 157 15.09 5.03 -9.92
C PHE A 157 14.74 4.53 -8.51
N VAL A 158 15.63 3.76 -7.89
CA VAL A 158 15.39 3.17 -6.56
C VAL A 158 15.19 4.26 -5.49
N TRP A 159 15.98 5.33 -5.50
CA TRP A 159 15.81 6.43 -4.55
C TRP A 159 14.50 7.20 -4.75
N ARG A 160 14.08 7.43 -6.00
CA ARG A 160 12.78 8.05 -6.30
C ARG A 160 11.62 7.18 -5.84
N LEU A 161 11.73 5.88 -6.08
CA LEU A 161 10.74 4.90 -5.66
C LEU A 161 10.65 4.81 -4.13
N ALA A 162 11.79 4.77 -3.44
CA ALA A 162 11.86 4.81 -1.99
C ALA A 162 11.23 6.10 -1.41
N GLY A 163 11.54 7.26 -1.99
CA GLY A 163 10.93 8.53 -1.62
C GLY A 163 9.41 8.54 -1.78
N ARG A 164 8.90 8.00 -2.89
CA ARG A 164 7.46 7.82 -3.11
C ARG A 164 6.83 6.90 -2.07
N ASN A 165 7.48 5.78 -1.74
CA ASN A 165 6.96 4.82 -0.77
C ASN A 165 6.98 5.36 0.67
N ALA A 166 7.96 6.21 1.00
CA ALA A 166 7.96 6.96 2.25
C ALA A 166 6.76 7.91 2.35
N LEU A 167 6.41 8.62 1.26
CA LEU A 167 5.21 9.47 1.23
C LEU A 167 3.92 8.65 1.40
N LEU A 168 3.84 7.47 0.80
CA LEU A 168 2.67 6.58 0.98
C LEU A 168 2.55 6.07 2.41
N LEU A 169 3.65 5.67 3.04
CA LEU A 169 3.63 5.27 4.46
C LEU A 169 3.24 6.44 5.38
N ALA A 170 3.73 7.65 5.09
CA ALA A 170 3.31 8.85 5.82
C ALA A 170 1.80 9.11 5.65
N TYR A 171 1.29 9.03 4.41
CA TYR A 171 -0.14 9.15 4.13
C TYR A 171 -0.96 8.08 4.88
N LEU A 172 -0.52 6.81 4.84
CA LEU A 172 -1.17 5.72 5.56
C LEU A 172 -1.29 6.03 7.05
N GLY A 173 -0.20 6.49 7.67
CA GLY A 173 -0.21 6.91 9.08
C GLY A 173 -1.21 8.03 9.34
N LEU A 174 -1.26 9.05 8.48
CA LEU A 174 -2.17 10.20 8.64
C LEU A 174 -3.66 9.82 8.56
N VAL A 175 -4.03 8.82 7.75
CA VAL A 175 -5.43 8.39 7.62
C VAL A 175 -5.83 7.27 8.57
N VAL A 176 -4.90 6.40 8.96
CA VAL A 176 -5.15 5.28 9.88
C VAL A 176 -5.12 5.72 11.34
N TRP A 177 -4.19 6.59 11.72
CA TRP A 177 -4.00 6.99 13.12
C TRP A 177 -5.26 7.57 13.78
N PRO A 178 -6.03 8.47 13.13
CA PRO A 178 -7.27 8.98 13.72
C PRO A 178 -8.30 7.87 14.01
N VAL A 179 -8.38 6.86 13.14
CA VAL A 179 -9.30 5.71 13.32
C VAL A 179 -8.88 4.90 14.54
N LEU A 180 -7.60 4.57 14.64
CA LEU A 180 -7.06 3.79 15.75
C LEU A 180 -7.22 4.52 17.08
N LYS A 181 -6.92 5.83 17.11
CA LYS A 181 -7.04 6.67 18.31
C LYS A 181 -8.47 6.76 18.83
N GLU A 182 -9.46 6.76 17.94
CA GLU A 182 -10.87 6.86 18.33
C GLU A 182 -11.45 5.53 18.81
N GLY A 183 -11.02 4.42 18.19
CA GLY A 183 -11.59 3.10 18.44
C GLY A 183 -10.87 2.23 19.47
N LEU A 184 -9.60 2.49 19.73
CA LEU A 184 -8.80 1.71 20.68
C LEU A 184 -8.69 2.43 22.03
N PRO A 185 -8.79 1.69 23.15
CA PRO A 185 -8.65 2.27 24.47
C PRO A 185 -7.26 2.90 24.65
N ALA A 186 -7.19 4.01 25.38
CA ALA A 186 -5.92 4.60 25.77
C ALA A 186 -5.10 3.57 26.57
N PRO A 187 -3.76 3.56 26.45
CA PRO A 187 -2.92 2.71 27.27
C PRO A 187 -3.24 2.91 28.76
N ALA A 188 -3.44 1.81 29.49
CA ALA A 188 -3.70 1.83 30.93
C ALA A 188 -2.43 2.30 31.67
N GLY A 189 -2.22 3.61 31.75
CA GLY A 189 -1.02 4.17 32.39
C GLY A 189 -0.85 5.69 32.30
N GLY A 190 -1.87 6.46 31.89
CA GLY A 190 -1.79 7.92 31.98
C GLY A 190 -1.71 8.37 33.44
N PRO A 191 -0.85 9.34 33.80
CA PRO A 191 -0.69 9.77 35.18
C PRO A 191 -2.01 10.28 35.74
N VAL A 192 -2.39 9.77 36.92
CA VAL A 192 -3.48 10.32 37.73
C VAL A 192 -3.02 11.70 38.18
N SER A 193 -3.54 12.74 37.53
CA SER A 193 -3.42 14.11 38.03
C SER A 193 -4.23 14.22 39.32
N THR A 194 -3.52 14.22 40.46
CA THR A 194 -4.02 14.66 41.78
C THR A 194 -4.21 16.16 41.80
#